data_AF-A0A0F2RHJ7-F1
#
_entry.id   AF-A0A0F2RHJ7-F1
#
_cell.length_a   1.000
_cell.length_b   1.000
_cell.length_c   1.000
_cell.angle_alpha   90.00
_cell.angle_beta   90.00
_cell.angle_gamma   90.00
#
_symmetry.space_group_name_H-M   'P 1'
#
loop_
_entity.id
_entity.type
_entity.pdbx_description
1 polymer ?
#
loop_
_entity_poly.entity_id
_entity_poly.type
_entity_poly.pdbx_seq_one_letter_code
_entity_poly.pdbx_strand_id
1 'polypeptide(L)'
;MTPGVLLPIPTCDPMVAFAPFAGGEGAVLLDSAAEAGGRGRWSYVCVRPRRVVLDPADPFAALEALAAGLPRRSVPPEAPPFTGGIVGWLGYEAGRHLERLPAPRADDLGVPEAAFGVYDTVAAFDTATGRAWACAPTRAEAESLADALGTTPLPP
;
A
#
# COMPACT_ATOMS: atom_id res chain seq x y z
N MET A 1 5.69 -21.50 -5.12
CA MET A 1 6.12 -20.11 -4.86
C MET A 1 6.44 -19.50 -6.21
N THR A 2 5.63 -18.55 -6.68
CA THR A 2 5.97 -17.79 -7.89
C THR A 2 6.99 -16.73 -7.50
N PRO A 3 8.19 -16.68 -8.09
CA PRO A 3 9.15 -15.63 -7.80
C PRO A 3 8.53 -14.29 -8.24
N GLY A 4 8.47 -13.33 -7.32
CA GLY A 4 8.10 -11.96 -7.68
C GLY A 4 9.25 -11.29 -8.43
N VAL A 5 8.94 -10.31 -9.26
CA VAL A 5 9.92 -9.45 -9.92
C VAL A 5 10.18 -8.23 -9.05
N LEU A 6 11.46 -7.93 -8.83
CA LEU A 6 11.95 -6.68 -8.27
C LEU A 6 12.68 -5.93 -9.38
N LEU A 7 12.01 -4.98 -10.02
CA LEU A 7 12.58 -4.16 -11.08
C LEU A 7 13.14 -2.88 -10.46
N PRO A 8 14.46 -2.62 -10.53
CA PRO A 8 15.00 -1.31 -10.16
C PRO A 8 14.41 -0.23 -11.08
N ILE A 9 13.98 0.88 -10.49
CA ILE A 9 13.43 2.04 -11.22
C ILE A 9 14.17 3.32 -10.79
N PRO A 10 14.13 4.39 -11.60
CA PRO A 10 14.63 5.69 -11.18
C PRO A 10 13.95 6.13 -9.88
N THR A 11 14.74 6.60 -8.92
CA THR A 11 14.19 7.19 -7.69
C THR A 11 13.65 8.60 -7.97
N CYS A 12 12.56 8.95 -7.29
CA CYS A 12 12.02 10.31 -7.26
C CYS A 12 11.27 10.49 -5.93
N ASP A 13 10.74 11.70 -5.70
CA ASP A 13 9.88 11.95 -4.56
C ASP A 13 8.63 11.04 -4.63
N PRO A 14 8.30 10.24 -3.59
CA PRO A 14 7.14 9.37 -3.57
C PRO A 14 5.81 10.09 -3.83
N MET A 15 5.67 11.35 -3.41
CA MET A 15 4.49 12.17 -3.70
C MET A 15 4.38 12.48 -5.20
N VAL A 16 5.50 12.81 -5.84
CA VAL A 16 5.57 13.01 -7.29
C VAL A 16 5.20 11.72 -8.03
N ALA A 17 5.76 10.58 -7.57
CA ALA A 17 5.46 9.28 -8.15
C ALA A 17 3.97 8.92 -8.04
N PHE A 18 3.34 9.27 -6.92
CA PHE A 18 1.92 8.99 -6.62
C PHE A 18 0.94 9.92 -7.34
N ALA A 19 1.35 11.14 -7.69
CA ALA A 19 0.46 12.20 -8.17
C ALA A 19 -0.51 11.79 -9.30
N PRO A 20 -0.13 10.99 -10.32
CA PRO A 20 -1.07 10.55 -11.36
C PRO A 20 -2.25 9.72 -10.84
N PHE A 21 -2.16 9.19 -9.62
CA PHE A 21 -3.12 8.27 -9.03
C PHE A 21 -3.91 8.87 -7.86
N ALA A 22 -3.68 10.12 -7.48
CA ALA A 22 -4.22 10.70 -6.25
C ALA A 22 -5.77 10.66 -6.12
N GLY A 23 -6.49 10.60 -7.25
CA GLY A 23 -7.95 10.44 -7.29
C GLY A 23 -8.43 9.04 -7.67
N GLY A 24 -7.51 8.07 -7.83
CA GLY A 24 -7.83 6.71 -8.23
C GLY A 24 -8.45 5.90 -7.10
N GLU A 25 -9.46 5.09 -7.42
CA GLU A 25 -10.05 4.17 -6.46
C GLU A 25 -9.00 3.18 -5.94
N GLY A 26 -8.82 3.13 -4.61
CA GLY A 26 -7.82 2.30 -3.97
C GLY A 26 -6.38 2.68 -4.33
N ALA A 27 -6.10 3.92 -4.68
CA ALA A 27 -4.73 4.42 -4.72
C ALA A 27 -4.29 4.81 -3.31
N VAL A 28 -3.16 4.28 -2.86
CA VAL A 28 -2.61 4.54 -1.52
C VAL A 28 -1.14 4.92 -1.64
N LEU A 29 -0.77 6.00 -0.97
CA LEU A 29 0.60 6.35 -0.66
C LEU A 29 0.82 6.14 0.84
N LEU A 30 1.78 5.29 1.18
CA LEU A 30 2.31 5.19 2.54
C LEU A 30 3.62 5.94 2.58
N ASP A 31 3.59 7.18 3.08
CA ASP A 31 4.78 8.01 3.16
C ASP A 31 5.35 8.07 4.57
N SER A 32 6.67 7.96 4.64
CA SER A 32 7.44 7.99 5.87
C SER A 32 7.93 9.41 6.14
N ALA A 33 7.13 10.23 6.81
CA ALA A 33 7.46 11.63 7.13
C ALA A 33 8.58 11.83 8.18
N ALA A 34 9.32 10.78 8.58
CA ALA A 34 10.39 10.87 9.57
C ALA A 34 11.76 10.99 8.88
N GLU A 35 12.71 11.69 9.52
CA GLU A 35 14.07 11.84 8.99
C GLU A 35 14.73 10.48 8.67
N ALA A 36 15.52 10.47 7.59
CA ALA A 36 16.21 9.29 7.10
C ALA A 36 17.11 8.68 8.20
N GLY A 37 16.87 7.40 8.53
CA GLY A 37 17.64 6.65 9.53
C GLY A 37 16.82 6.05 10.68
N GLY A 38 15.54 6.42 10.82
CA GLY A 38 14.59 5.82 11.77
C GLY A 38 13.59 4.83 11.14
N ARG A 39 12.37 4.73 11.71
CA ARG A 39 11.24 3.98 11.12
C ARG A 39 10.78 4.53 9.75
N GLY A 40 11.33 5.66 9.30
CA GLY A 40 10.93 6.37 8.09
C GLY A 40 11.74 6.08 6.82
N ARG A 41 12.38 4.91 6.71
CA ARG A 41 13.24 4.57 5.56
C ARG A 41 12.48 4.30 4.26
N TRP A 42 11.24 3.85 4.35
CA TRP A 42 10.51 3.32 3.19
C TRP A 42 9.20 4.07 2.96
N SER A 43 8.98 4.45 1.70
CA SER A 43 7.67 4.93 1.22
C SER A 43 7.15 3.99 0.13
N TYR A 44 5.83 3.85 0.03
CA TYR A 44 5.19 2.90 -0.88
C TYR A 44 4.06 3.54 -1.66
N VAL A 45 4.06 3.32 -2.98
CA VAL A 45 2.95 3.63 -3.87
C VAL A 45 2.25 2.33 -4.24
N CYS A 46 0.98 2.23 -3.83
CA CYS A 46 0.11 1.08 -4.06
C CYS A 46 -1.07 1.55 -4.92
N VAL A 47 -1.19 1.03 -6.13
CA VAL A 47 -2.22 1.46 -7.09
C VAL A 47 -2.83 0.25 -7.77
N ARG A 48 -4.04 0.40 -8.31
CA ARG A 48 -4.76 -0.64 -9.06
C ARG A 48 -4.89 -1.95 -8.24
N PRO A 49 -5.56 -1.91 -7.08
CA PRO A 49 -5.74 -3.11 -6.26
C PRO A 49 -6.46 -4.21 -7.04
N ARG A 50 -6.07 -5.46 -6.80
CA ARG A 50 -6.76 -6.65 -7.36
C ARG A 50 -8.14 -6.85 -6.76
N ARG A 51 -8.32 -6.36 -5.53
CA ARG A 51 -9.57 -6.45 -4.78
C ARG A 51 -9.63 -5.30 -3.79
N VAL A 52 -10.82 -4.72 -3.67
CA VAL A 52 -11.17 -3.76 -2.61
C VAL A 52 -12.27 -4.38 -1.76
N VAL A 53 -12.17 -4.23 -0.43
CA VAL A 53 -13.19 -4.61 0.55
C VAL A 53 -13.48 -3.38 1.39
N LEU A 54 -14.73 -2.94 1.41
CA LEU A 54 -15.22 -1.79 2.19
C LEU A 54 -16.25 -2.29 3.20
N ASP A 55 -16.19 -1.78 4.43
CA ASP A 55 -17.12 -2.06 5.52
C ASP A 55 -17.53 -3.53 5.65
N PRO A 56 -16.55 -4.44 5.76
CA PRO A 56 -16.88 -5.82 6.10
C PRO A 56 -17.57 -5.89 7.47
N ALA A 57 -18.48 -6.86 7.62
CA ALA A 57 -19.22 -7.04 8.87
C ALA A 57 -18.31 -7.28 10.10
N ASP A 58 -17.16 -7.92 9.89
CA ASP A 58 -16.06 -8.00 10.86
C ASP A 58 -14.75 -7.70 10.12
N PRO A 59 -14.08 -6.57 10.40
CA PRO A 59 -12.88 -6.15 9.70
C PRO A 59 -11.66 -7.03 10.01
N PHE A 60 -11.59 -7.65 11.19
CA PHE A 60 -10.48 -8.52 11.57
C PHE A 60 -10.60 -9.89 10.88
N ALA A 61 -11.81 -10.46 10.86
CA ALA A 61 -12.06 -11.70 10.13
C ALA A 61 -11.85 -11.51 8.62
N ALA A 62 -12.25 -10.36 8.06
CA ALA A 62 -11.99 -10.03 6.67
C ALA A 62 -10.48 -9.91 6.37
N LEU A 63 -9.73 -9.23 7.24
CA LEU A 63 -8.28 -9.10 7.10
C LEU A 63 -7.58 -10.46 7.18
N GLU A 64 -7.99 -11.33 8.09
CA GLU A 64 -7.47 -12.70 8.22
C GLU A 64 -7.75 -13.52 6.95
N ALA A 65 -8.97 -13.47 6.42
CA ALA A 65 -9.35 -14.17 5.19
C ALA A 65 -8.56 -13.66 3.97
N LEU A 66 -8.36 -12.35 3.86
CA LEU A 66 -7.53 -11.76 2.81
C LEU A 66 -6.07 -12.22 2.95
N ALA A 67 -5.51 -12.19 4.16
CA ALA A 67 -4.13 -12.59 4.43
C ALA A 67 -3.89 -14.08 4.13
N ALA A 68 -4.85 -14.94 4.46
CA ALA A 68 -4.79 -16.37 4.13
C ALA A 68 -4.78 -16.64 2.61
N GLY A 69 -5.40 -15.74 1.82
CA GLY A 69 -5.42 -15.82 0.37
C GLY A 69 -4.18 -15.25 -0.34
N LEU A 70 -3.28 -14.58 0.37
CA LEU A 70 -2.10 -13.95 -0.24
C LEU A 70 -1.06 -15.01 -0.68
N PRO A 71 -0.46 -14.86 -1.87
CA PRO A 71 0.62 -15.73 -2.30
C PRO A 71 1.87 -15.51 -1.44
N ARG A 72 2.50 -16.60 -0.99
CA ARG A 72 3.82 -16.52 -0.34
C ARG A 72 4.90 -16.28 -1.39
N ARG A 73 5.53 -15.11 -1.35
CA ARG A 73 6.68 -14.75 -2.20
C ARG A 73 7.98 -14.98 -1.44
N SER A 74 8.95 -15.61 -2.10
CA SER A 74 10.36 -15.52 -1.68
C SER A 74 10.90 -14.24 -2.28
N VAL A 75 11.48 -13.38 -1.44
CA VAL A 75 12.16 -12.16 -1.87
C VAL A 75 13.62 -12.26 -1.44
N PRO A 76 14.55 -11.71 -2.23
CA PRO A 76 15.96 -11.70 -1.86
C PRO A 76 16.20 -10.77 -0.65
N PRO A 77 17.30 -10.92 0.09
CA PRO A 77 17.56 -10.16 1.32
C PRO A 77 17.55 -8.64 1.16
N GLU A 78 17.88 -8.14 -0.03
CA GLU A 78 17.92 -6.73 -0.40
C GLU A 78 16.56 -6.15 -0.82
N ALA A 79 15.51 -6.97 -0.83
CA ALA A 79 14.17 -6.53 -1.22
C ALA A 79 13.59 -5.51 -0.22
N PRO A 80 12.69 -4.63 -0.69
CA PRO A 80 11.87 -3.82 0.21
C PRO A 80 11.10 -4.72 1.21
N PRO A 81 10.87 -4.26 2.46
CA PRO A 81 10.17 -5.08 3.45
C PRO A 81 8.69 -5.32 3.11
N PHE A 82 8.11 -4.49 2.24
CA PHE A 82 6.79 -4.68 1.67
C PHE A 82 6.88 -4.72 0.14
N THR A 83 6.46 -5.84 -0.46
CA THR A 83 6.51 -6.10 -1.92
C THR A 83 5.13 -6.41 -2.51
N GLY A 84 4.08 -6.03 -1.79
CA GLY A 84 2.70 -6.41 -2.04
C GLY A 84 2.07 -7.09 -0.82
N GLY A 85 0.75 -7.03 -0.75
CA GLY A 85 -0.06 -7.51 0.36
C GLY A 85 -1.33 -6.70 0.49
N ILE A 86 -1.82 -6.56 1.72
CA ILE A 86 -3.03 -5.80 2.02
C ILE A 86 -2.61 -4.42 2.55
N VAL A 87 -3.19 -3.36 1.98
CA VAL A 87 -3.05 -1.99 2.47
C VAL A 87 -4.43 -1.38 2.62
N GLY A 88 -4.64 -0.62 3.69
CA GLY A 88 -5.95 -0.08 4.00
C GLY A 88 -5.96 0.69 5.31
N TRP A 89 -7.15 0.90 5.85
CA TRP A 89 -7.35 1.51 7.16
C TRP A 89 -8.31 0.71 8.02
N LEU A 90 -8.12 0.86 9.33
CA LEU A 90 -9.06 0.51 10.37
C LEU A 90 -9.41 1.81 11.07
N GLY A 91 -10.68 2.20 10.96
CA GLY A 91 -11.23 3.35 11.66
C GLY A 91 -11.31 3.09 13.16
N TYR A 92 -11.49 4.17 13.92
CA TYR A 92 -11.50 4.10 15.38
C TYR A 92 -12.57 3.16 15.94
N GLU A 93 -13.77 3.16 15.35
CA GLU A 93 -14.89 2.33 15.80
C GLU A 93 -14.68 0.83 15.58
N ALA A 94 -13.71 0.42 14.75
CA ALA A 94 -13.37 -0.99 14.55
C ALA A 94 -12.96 -1.69 15.86
N GLY A 95 -12.51 -0.95 16.88
CA GLY A 95 -12.23 -1.50 18.21
C GLY A 95 -13.42 -2.21 18.88
N ARG A 96 -14.66 -1.91 18.45
CA ARG A 96 -15.89 -2.55 18.94
C ARG A 96 -16.01 -4.04 18.59
N HIS A 97 -15.30 -4.48 17.55
CA HIS A 97 -15.25 -5.89 17.19
C HIS A 97 -14.33 -6.68 18.15
N LEU A 98 -13.47 -5.98 18.91
CA LEU A 98 -12.57 -6.58 19.89
C LEU A 98 -13.07 -6.42 21.34
N GLU A 99 -13.79 -5.34 21.63
CA GLU A 99 -14.20 -4.98 22.98
C GLU A 99 -15.68 -4.56 23.08
N ARG A 100 -16.28 -4.75 24.26
CA ARG A 100 -17.64 -4.27 24.55
C ARG A 100 -17.59 -2.78 24.90
N LEU A 101 -17.94 -1.92 23.95
CA LEU A 101 -17.95 -0.46 24.10
C LEU A 101 -19.38 0.13 24.04
N PRO A 102 -19.67 1.27 24.69
CA PRO A 102 -20.94 1.98 24.56
C PRO A 102 -21.22 2.38 23.12
N ALA A 103 -22.48 2.42 22.68
CA ALA A 103 -22.87 2.73 21.29
C ALA A 103 -22.15 3.98 20.72
N PRO A 104 -21.74 3.95 19.43
CA PRO A 104 -21.04 5.07 18.81
C PRO A 104 -21.94 6.29 18.70
N ARG A 105 -21.33 7.46 18.53
CA ARG A 105 -22.06 8.62 18.00
C ARG A 105 -22.52 8.30 16.58
N ALA A 106 -23.50 9.05 16.08
CA ALA A 106 -23.91 8.93 14.68
C ALA A 106 -22.68 9.08 13.75
N ASP A 107 -22.65 8.31 12.67
CA ASP A 107 -21.63 8.45 11.64
C ASP A 107 -21.92 9.71 10.82
N ASP A 108 -21.36 10.82 11.27
CA ASP A 108 -21.51 12.12 10.62
C ASP A 108 -20.53 12.30 9.44
N LEU A 109 -19.58 11.36 9.27
CA LEU A 109 -18.51 11.44 8.25
C LEU A 109 -18.85 10.64 6.99
N GLY A 110 -19.66 9.58 7.09
CA GLY A 110 -20.06 8.73 5.97
C GLY A 110 -18.88 8.01 5.32
N VAL A 111 -17.83 7.77 6.10
CA VAL A 111 -16.61 7.08 5.66
C VAL A 111 -16.63 5.63 6.13
N PRO A 112 -16.08 4.69 5.34
CA PRO A 112 -15.98 3.30 5.78
C PRO A 112 -15.23 3.16 7.12
N GLU A 113 -15.81 2.40 8.05
CA GLU A 113 -15.16 1.96 9.29
C GLU A 113 -13.88 1.18 8.96
N ALA A 114 -13.88 0.38 7.89
CA ALA A 114 -12.68 -0.28 7.41
C ALA A 114 -12.67 -0.38 5.89
N ALA A 115 -11.47 -0.21 5.32
CA ALA A 115 -11.24 -0.40 3.89
C ALA A 115 -9.91 -1.11 3.67
N PHE A 116 -9.92 -2.13 2.82
CA PHE A 116 -8.74 -2.93 2.48
C PHE A 116 -8.60 -3.07 0.96
N GLY A 117 -7.40 -2.81 0.45
CA GLY A 117 -6.99 -3.13 -0.91
C GLY A 117 -5.94 -4.25 -0.92
N VAL A 118 -6.07 -5.19 -1.87
CA VAL A 118 -5.07 -6.23 -2.13
C VAL A 118 -4.18 -5.81 -3.30
N TYR A 119 -2.90 -5.61 -3.04
CA TYR A 119 -1.93 -5.14 -4.03
C TYR A 119 -0.87 -6.22 -4.25
N ASP A 120 -0.74 -6.68 -5.47
CA ASP A 120 0.35 -7.58 -5.86
C ASP A 120 1.50 -6.84 -6.57
N THR A 121 1.26 -5.55 -6.88
CA THR A 121 2.16 -4.63 -7.57
C THR A 121 2.31 -3.36 -6.73
N VAL A 122 3.55 -3.01 -6.36
CA VAL A 122 3.87 -1.89 -5.45
C VAL A 122 5.17 -1.24 -5.87
N ALA A 123 5.25 0.09 -5.87
CA ALA A 123 6.52 0.80 -5.98
C ALA A 123 7.03 1.13 -4.57
N ALA A 124 8.27 0.79 -4.30
CA ALA A 124 8.92 0.98 -3.01
C ALA A 124 10.13 1.89 -3.16
N PHE A 125 10.24 2.88 -2.27
CA PHE A 125 11.29 3.90 -2.29
C PHE A 125 12.09 3.79 -0.99
N ASP A 126 13.39 3.55 -1.11
CA ASP A 126 14.36 3.56 0.00
C ASP A 126 14.99 4.94 0.11
N THR A 127 14.47 5.76 1.01
CA THR A 127 14.93 7.13 1.23
C THR A 127 16.34 7.18 1.80
N ALA A 128 16.81 6.11 2.45
CA ALA A 128 18.15 6.05 3.02
C ALA A 128 19.23 5.77 1.96
N THR A 129 18.91 5.00 0.91
CA THR A 129 19.88 4.66 -0.15
C THR A 129 19.64 5.37 -1.47
N GLY A 130 18.51 6.08 -1.61
CA GLY A 130 18.12 6.72 -2.87
C GLY A 130 17.79 5.70 -3.97
N ARG A 131 17.32 4.50 -3.60
CA ARG A 131 16.97 3.43 -4.54
C ARG A 131 15.46 3.22 -4.53
N ALA A 132 14.92 2.81 -5.68
CA ALA A 132 13.51 2.49 -5.80
C ALA A 132 13.31 1.22 -6.64
N TRP A 133 12.20 0.52 -6.38
CA TRP A 133 11.84 -0.70 -7.09
C TRP A 133 10.35 -0.75 -7.40
N ALA A 134 10.00 -1.24 -8.58
CA ALA A 134 8.68 -1.77 -8.86
C ALA A 134 8.67 -3.28 -8.54
N CYS A 135 7.87 -3.66 -7.54
CA CYS A 135 7.66 -5.04 -7.11
C CYS A 135 6.37 -5.54 -7.76
N ALA A 136 6.39 -6.65 -8.50
CA ALA A 136 5.20 -7.17 -9.19
C ALA A 136 5.26 -8.70 -9.40
N PRO A 137 4.14 -9.37 -9.75
CA PRO A 137 4.18 -10.79 -10.13
C PRO A 137 4.99 -11.04 -11.40
N THR A 138 4.92 -10.14 -12.38
CA THR A 138 5.62 -10.25 -13.66
C THR A 138 6.43 -9.00 -14.00
N ARG A 139 7.40 -9.15 -14.91
CA ARG A 139 8.21 -8.01 -15.40
C ARG A 139 7.34 -6.98 -16.12
N ALA A 140 6.39 -7.43 -16.95
CA ALA A 140 5.49 -6.54 -17.67
C ALA A 140 4.62 -5.68 -16.73
N GLU A 141 4.17 -6.25 -15.61
CA GLU A 141 3.42 -5.48 -14.60
C GLU A 141 4.32 -4.49 -13.84
N ALA A 142 5.58 -4.87 -13.54
CA ALA A 142 6.55 -3.97 -12.94
C ALA A 142 6.89 -2.79 -13.86
N GLU A 143 7.09 -3.04 -15.16
CA GLU A 143 7.34 -2.03 -16.20
C GLU A 143 6.11 -1.12 -16.36
N SER A 144 4.90 -1.70 -16.46
CA SER A 144 3.66 -0.94 -16.53
C SER A 144 3.44 -0.04 -15.31
N LEU A 145 3.87 -0.46 -14.12
CA LEU A 145 3.84 0.41 -12.95
C LEU A 145 4.88 1.52 -13.08
N ALA A 146 6.13 1.19 -13.39
CA ALA A 146 7.23 2.15 -13.52
C ALA A 146 6.91 3.26 -14.52
N ASP A 147 6.37 2.91 -15.69
CA ASP A 147 6.01 3.85 -16.76
C ASP A 147 4.84 4.78 -16.38
N ALA A 148 4.00 4.35 -15.44
CA ALA A 148 2.83 5.11 -15.01
C ALA A 148 3.12 6.04 -13.81
N LEU A 149 4.27 5.92 -13.15
CA LEU A 149 4.65 6.80 -12.04
C LEU A 149 4.88 8.22 -12.53
N GLY A 150 4.49 9.20 -11.71
CA GLY A 150 4.79 10.59 -11.99
C GLY A 150 6.29 10.86 -11.90
N THR A 151 6.79 11.69 -12.80
CA THR A 151 8.22 12.08 -12.85
C THR A 151 8.41 13.59 -12.88
N THR A 152 7.33 14.35 -13.03
CA THR A 152 7.35 15.82 -13.09
C THR A 152 7.19 16.37 -11.67
N PRO A 153 8.10 17.25 -11.20
CA PRO A 153 7.96 17.89 -9.90
C PRO A 153 6.59 18.55 -9.74
N LEU A 154 5.98 18.39 -8.56
CA LEU A 154 4.73 19.05 -8.23
C LEU A 154 4.94 20.57 -8.13
N PRO A 155 3.95 21.39 -8.54
CA PRO A 155 4.01 22.82 -8.29
C PRO A 155 4.09 23.11 -6.78
N PRO A 156 4.73 24.23 -6.39
CA PRO A 156 4.86 24.63 -4.98
C PRO A 156 3.51 24.97 -4.32
#